data_AF-A0A261A4E3-F1
#
_entry.id   AF-A0A261A4E3-F1
#
_cell.length_a   1.000
_cell.length_b   1.000
_cell.length_c   1.000
_cell.angle_alpha   90.00
_cell.angle_beta   90.00
_cell.angle_gamma   90.00
#
_symmetry.space_group_name_H-M   'P 1'
#
loop_
_entity.id
_entity.type
_entity.pdbx_description
1 polymer ?
#
loop_
_entity_poly.entity_id
_entity_poly.type
_entity_poly.pdbx_seq_one_letter_code
_entity_poly.pdbx_strand_id
1 'polypeptide(L)'
;MKLFLLLLTILSIIATVSADDKCGICKASVKSIKDSKELAYTAELTTEQIENIVNKHVKKNCSAPSICQQLIKSLIEIADQLDDDLDATPAQLCKFVYHC
;
A
#
# COMPACT_ATOMS: atom_id res chain seq x y z
N MET A 1 -18.37 16.68 34.78
CA MET A 1 -17.42 15.53 34.71
C MET A 1 -17.88 14.38 33.80
N LYS A 2 -19.11 14.39 33.22
CA LYS A 2 -19.57 13.34 32.28
C LYS A 2 -19.26 13.62 30.80
N LEU A 3 -19.15 14.89 30.40
CA LEU A 3 -18.83 15.25 29.01
C LEU A 3 -17.35 15.06 28.64
N PHE A 4 -16.43 15.20 29.61
CA PHE A 4 -14.99 15.05 29.38
C PHE A 4 -14.56 13.59 29.11
N LEU A 5 -15.26 12.62 29.72
CA LEU A 5 -14.97 11.20 29.49
C LEU A 5 -15.41 10.72 28.10
N LEU A 6 -16.42 11.36 27.49
CA LEU A 6 -16.89 11.07 26.13
C LEU A 6 -15.95 11.61 25.04
N LEU A 7 -15.21 12.70 25.31
CA LEU A 7 -14.20 13.21 24.37
C LEU A 7 -12.94 12.33 24.32
N LEU A 8 -12.58 11.67 25.42
CA LEU A 8 -11.39 10.80 25.51
C LEU A 8 -11.56 9.46 24.78
N THR A 9 -12.79 8.93 24.69
CA THR A 9 -13.07 7.67 23.97
C THR A 9 -13.15 7.85 22.46
N ILE A 10 -13.47 9.04 21.96
CA ILE A 10 -13.47 9.33 20.51
C ILE A 10 -12.04 9.53 19.99
N LEU A 11 -11.12 10.02 20.82
CA LEU A 11 -9.72 10.26 20.44
C LEU A 11 -8.85 8.98 20.40
N SER A 12 -9.33 7.87 20.95
CA SER A 12 -8.58 6.61 21.10
C SER A 12 -8.78 5.61 19.94
N ILE A 13 -9.57 5.95 18.92
CA ILE A 13 -9.79 5.08 17.74
C ILE A 13 -8.86 5.46 16.57
N ILE A 14 -7.74 6.13 16.85
CA ILE A 14 -6.64 6.15 15.89
C ILE A 14 -5.89 4.85 16.09
N ALA A 15 -6.36 3.78 15.44
CA ALA A 15 -5.67 2.50 15.42
C ALA A 15 -4.24 2.74 14.91
N THR A 16 -3.27 2.77 15.83
CA THR A 16 -1.86 2.91 15.48
C THR A 16 -1.42 1.59 14.89
N VAL A 17 -1.45 1.50 13.56
CA VAL A 17 -0.95 0.34 12.83
C VAL A 17 0.55 0.24 13.06
N SER A 18 1.00 -0.92 13.53
CA SER A 18 2.40 -1.15 13.86
C SER A 18 3.29 -1.11 12.61
N ALA A 19 4.60 -0.92 12.79
CA ALA A 19 5.55 -1.00 11.69
C ALA A 19 5.54 -2.38 11.00
N ASP A 20 5.34 -3.45 11.78
CA ASP A 20 5.21 -4.82 11.27
C ASP A 20 3.97 -4.99 10.39
N ASP A 21 2.83 -4.40 10.81
CA ASP A 21 1.60 -4.42 10.02
C ASP A 21 1.77 -3.65 8.71
N LYS A 22 2.43 -2.48 8.73
CA LYS A 22 2.75 -1.72 7.50
C LYS A 22 3.59 -2.53 6.53
N CYS A 23 4.61 -3.22 7.05
CA CYS A 23 5.50 -4.04 6.25
C CYS A 23 4.79 -5.29 5.69
N GLY A 24 3.93 -5.93 6.47
CA GLY A 24 3.08 -7.03 6.03
C GLY A 24 2.11 -6.62 4.92
N ILE A 25 1.40 -5.51 5.11
CA ILE A 25 0.47 -4.94 4.13
C ILE A 25 1.18 -4.61 2.82
N CYS A 26 2.34 -3.96 2.89
CA CYS A 26 3.12 -3.63 1.71
C CYS A 26 3.55 -4.89 0.96
N LYS A 27 4.15 -5.88 1.64
CA LYS A 27 4.62 -7.11 1.01
C LYS A 27 3.48 -7.86 0.33
N ALA A 28 2.32 -7.95 0.98
CA ALA A 28 1.14 -8.59 0.42
C ALA A 28 0.62 -7.85 -0.82
N SER A 29 0.61 -6.51 -0.79
CA SER A 29 0.18 -5.67 -1.91
C SER A 29 1.13 -5.79 -3.10
N VAL A 30 2.44 -5.64 -2.87
CA VAL A 30 3.47 -5.76 -3.92
C VAL A 30 3.45 -7.16 -4.53
N LYS A 31 3.38 -8.21 -3.70
CA LYS A 31 3.25 -9.58 -4.20
C LYS A 31 2.01 -9.73 -5.08
N SER A 32 0.86 -9.22 -4.63
CA SER A 32 -0.38 -9.33 -5.39
C SER A 32 -0.35 -8.58 -6.73
N ILE A 33 0.41 -7.48 -6.84
CA ILE A 33 0.60 -6.72 -8.08
C ILE A 33 1.51 -7.50 -9.03
N LYS A 34 2.67 -7.97 -8.56
CA LYS A 34 3.60 -8.76 -9.38
C LYS A 34 2.95 -10.05 -9.88
N ASP A 35 2.26 -10.77 -8.99
CA ASP A 35 1.56 -12.02 -9.34
C ASP A 35 0.44 -11.80 -10.39
N SER A 36 -0.21 -10.61 -10.43
CA SER A 36 -1.29 -10.35 -11.39
C SER A 36 -0.77 -10.07 -12.79
N LYS A 37 0.49 -9.62 -12.90
CA LYS A 37 1.14 -9.21 -14.15
C LYS A 37 0.40 -8.10 -14.90
N GLU A 38 -0.56 -7.43 -14.26
CA GLU A 38 -1.37 -6.37 -14.87
C GLU A 38 -0.50 -5.15 -15.25
N LEU A 39 0.65 -4.96 -14.58
CA LEU A 39 1.64 -3.94 -14.93
C LEU A 39 2.56 -4.35 -16.11
N ALA A 40 2.77 -5.65 -16.32
CA ALA A 40 3.68 -6.18 -17.34
C ALA A 40 3.05 -6.27 -18.74
N TYR A 41 1.71 -6.33 -18.83
CA TYR A 41 1.03 -6.80 -20.06
C TYR A 41 0.57 -5.73 -21.04
N THR A 42 1.02 -4.49 -20.95
CA THR A 42 0.59 -3.44 -21.91
C THR A 42 1.68 -2.42 -22.13
N ALA A 43 2.09 -2.27 -23.39
CA ALA A 43 3.25 -1.49 -23.83
C ALA A 43 3.20 0.04 -23.56
N GLU A 44 2.22 0.53 -22.80
CA GLU A 44 2.17 1.89 -22.24
C GLU A 44 0.88 1.99 -21.40
N LEU A 45 0.95 1.67 -20.10
CA LEU A 45 -0.15 1.98 -19.20
C LEU A 45 -0.24 3.49 -19.00
N THR A 46 -1.44 4.05 -19.06
CA THR A 46 -1.65 5.43 -18.61
C THR A 46 -1.47 5.52 -17.09
N THR A 47 -1.14 6.72 -16.59
CA THR A 47 -1.09 6.98 -15.15
C THR A 47 -2.36 6.53 -14.44
N GLU A 48 -3.53 6.77 -15.03
CA GLU A 48 -4.82 6.35 -14.46
C GLU A 48 -4.95 4.82 -14.38
N GLN A 49 -4.44 4.08 -15.38
CA GLN A 49 -4.47 2.62 -15.33
C GLN A 49 -3.53 2.07 -14.25
N ILE A 50 -2.33 2.64 -14.11
CA ILE A 50 -1.39 2.30 -13.03
C ILE A 50 -2.04 2.57 -11.67
N GLU A 51 -2.62 3.75 -11.49
CA GLU A 51 -3.31 4.13 -10.26
C GLU A 51 -4.43 3.14 -9.93
N ASN A 52 -5.23 2.73 -10.91
CA ASN A 52 -6.32 1.79 -10.73
C ASN A 52 -5.84 0.40 -10.32
N ILE A 53 -4.78 -0.12 -10.96
CA ILE A 53 -4.17 -1.42 -10.64
C ILE A 53 -3.60 -1.38 -9.21
N VAL A 54 -2.78 -0.39 -8.90
CA VAL A 54 -2.18 -0.25 -7.56
C VAL A 54 -3.28 -0.11 -6.50
N ASN A 55 -4.28 0.74 -6.73
CA ASN A 55 -5.41 0.91 -5.82
C ASN A 55 -6.15 -0.41 -5.54
N LYS A 56 -6.48 -1.16 -6.59
CA LYS A 56 -7.18 -2.44 -6.51
C LYS A 56 -6.44 -3.42 -5.59
N HIS A 57 -5.14 -3.56 -5.76
CA HIS A 57 -4.34 -4.51 -4.98
C HIS A 57 -4.04 -4.04 -3.56
N VAL A 58 -3.79 -2.74 -3.35
CA VAL A 58 -3.55 -2.22 -2.00
C VAL A 58 -4.82 -2.27 -1.15
N LYS A 59 -5.98 -1.86 -1.70
CA LYS A 59 -7.25 -1.86 -0.95
C LYS A 59 -7.71 -3.27 -0.55
N LYS A 60 -7.27 -4.31 -1.27
CA LYS A 60 -7.53 -5.71 -0.88
C LYS A 60 -6.77 -6.13 0.38
N ASN A 61 -5.60 -5.55 0.61
CA ASN A 61 -4.69 -5.93 1.70
C ASN A 61 -4.63 -4.90 2.83
N CYS A 62 -5.21 -3.71 2.65
CA CYS A 62 -5.10 -2.59 3.56
C CYS A 62 -6.47 -2.03 3.91
N SER A 63 -6.80 -2.01 5.20
CA SER A 63 -8.06 -1.46 5.72
C SER A 63 -7.90 -0.11 6.44
N ALA A 64 -6.67 0.32 6.71
CA ALA A 64 -6.38 1.57 7.43
C ALA A 64 -6.16 2.74 6.44
N PRO A 65 -7.15 3.65 6.25
CA PRO A 65 -7.17 4.55 5.09
C PRO A 65 -5.92 5.40 4.89
N SER A 66 -5.36 5.93 5.98
CA SER A 66 -4.16 6.79 5.92
C SER A 66 -2.93 6.05 5.40
N ILE A 67 -2.75 4.79 5.80
CA ILE A 67 -1.61 3.95 5.40
C ILE A 67 -1.82 3.44 3.98
N CYS A 68 -3.06 3.05 3.64
CA CYS A 68 -3.36 2.60 2.29
C CYS A 68 -3.07 3.71 1.28
N GLN A 69 -3.47 4.95 1.58
CA GLN A 69 -3.20 6.09 0.71
C GLN A 69 -1.71 6.40 0.56
N GLN A 70 -0.93 6.32 1.64
CA GLN A 70 0.52 6.51 1.58
C GLN A 70 1.20 5.40 0.77
N LEU A 71 0.80 4.15 0.99
CA LEU A 71 1.32 2.99 0.26
C LEU A 71 0.96 3.07 -1.23
N ILE A 72 -0.30 3.41 -1.57
CA ILE A 72 -0.73 3.58 -2.97
C ILE A 72 0.15 4.61 -3.68
N LYS A 73 0.33 5.80 -3.09
CA LYS A 73 1.19 6.84 -3.68
C LYS A 73 2.61 6.34 -3.89
N SER A 74 3.20 5.74 -2.86
CA SER A 74 4.59 5.26 -2.94
C SER A 74 4.77 4.15 -3.98
N LEU A 75 3.78 3.28 -4.15
CA LEU A 75 3.81 2.20 -5.14
C LEU A 75 3.60 2.70 -6.57
N ILE A 76 2.78 3.74 -6.78
CA ILE A 76 2.63 4.39 -8.09
C ILE A 76 3.95 5.03 -8.54
N GLU A 77 4.67 5.68 -7.61
CA GLU A 77 5.98 6.31 -7.90
C GLU A 77 7.04 5.30 -8.33
N ILE A 78 6.87 4.03 -7.97
CA ILE A 78 7.77 2.93 -8.35
C ILE A 78 7.11 1.90 -9.26
N ALA A 79 6.06 2.27 -9.99
CA ALA A 79 5.29 1.34 -10.81
C ALA A 79 6.18 0.57 -11.81
N ASP A 80 7.17 1.24 -12.41
CA ASP A 80 8.15 0.61 -13.30
C ASP A 80 9.01 -0.46 -12.61
N GLN A 81 9.18 -0.38 -11.29
CA GLN A 81 9.88 -1.40 -10.48
C GLN A 81 8.97 -2.52 -9.99
N LEU A 82 7.66 -2.31 -10.04
CA LEU A 82 6.64 -3.33 -9.80
C LEU A 82 6.41 -4.20 -11.03
N ASP A 83 6.83 -3.74 -12.21
CA ASP A 83 6.91 -4.55 -13.41
C ASP A 83 7.93 -5.68 -13.25
N ASP A 84 7.64 -6.84 -13.85
CA ASP A 84 8.30 -8.13 -13.62
C ASP A 84 9.78 -8.15 -14.05
N ASP A 85 10.25 -7.15 -14.82
CA ASP A 85 11.62 -7.06 -15.34
C ASP A 85 12.69 -6.71 -14.28
N LEU A 86 12.27 -6.27 -13.09
CA LEU A 86 13.16 -6.11 -11.94
C LEU A 86 13.01 -7.31 -11.00
N ASP A 87 14.09 -8.08 -10.86
CA ASP A 87 14.29 -9.21 -9.92
C ASP A 87 14.17 -8.82 -8.43
N ALA A 88 13.61 -7.64 -8.14
CA ALA A 88 13.34 -7.14 -6.80
C ALA A 88 12.21 -7.93 -6.14
N THR A 89 12.51 -8.47 -4.96
CA THR A 89 11.54 -9.14 -4.10
C THR A 89 10.57 -8.13 -3.48
N PRO A 90 9.34 -8.54 -3.09
CA PRO A 90 8.41 -7.67 -2.37
C PRO A 90 9.01 -7.02 -1.12
N ALA A 91 9.92 -7.70 -0.42
CA ALA A 91 10.59 -7.16 0.75
C ALA A 91 11.56 -6.02 0.40
N GLN A 92 12.27 -6.11 -0.73
CA GLN A 92 13.19 -5.05 -1.18
C GLN A 92 12.42 -3.81 -1.62
N LEU A 93 11.34 -3.99 -2.39
CA LEU A 93 10.49 -2.88 -2.83
C LEU A 93 9.82 -2.18 -1.65
N CYS A 94 9.33 -2.94 -0.66
CA CYS A 94 8.74 -2.34 0.54
C CYS A 94 9.73 -1.58 1.43
N LYS A 95 11.00 -2.00 1.47
CA LYS A 95 12.08 -1.22 2.09
C LYS A 95 12.38 0.07 1.33
N PHE A 96 12.37 -0.01 0.01
CA PHE A 96 12.61 1.16 -0.85
C PHE A 96 11.57 2.25 -0.63
N VAL A 97 10.30 1.89 -0.44
CA VAL A 97 9.22 2.83 -0.15
C VAL A 97 9.00 3.11 1.35
N TYR A 98 9.94 2.74 2.23
CA TYR A 98 9.88 2.97 3.68
C TYR A 98 8.63 2.42 4.39
N HIS A 99 8.06 1.34 3.85
CA HIS A 99 6.97 0.59 4.49
C HIS A 99 7.47 -0.70 5.17
N CYS A 100 8.74 -1.03 4.94
CA CYS A 100 9.63 -1.89 5.70
C CYS A 100 10.99 -1.14 5.83
#